data_AF-A0A0F9L1N9-F1
#
_entry.id   AF-A0A0F9L1N9-F1
#
_cell.length_a   1.000
_cell.length_b   1.000
_cell.length_c   1.000
_cell.angle_alpha   90.00
_cell.angle_beta   90.00
_cell.angle_gamma   90.00
#
_symmetry.space_group_name_H-M   'P 1'
#
loop_
_entity.id
_entity.type
_entity.pdbx_description
1 polymer ?
#
loop_
_entity_poly.entity_id
_entity_poly.type
_entity_poly.pdbx_seq_one_letter_code
_entity_poly.pdbx_strand_id
1 'polypeptide(L)'
;MLNVNRNENIEILSYSEVKEVEGYVGNYKIKVEMKPRFVTDDCNGCSACAEVCPVYVPNFFDENLGARKAIDIAFGQAVPFLYDINRNACVECFSCIDACELNAIDFSQLPKEVNLDVGSIIIATGWDMYEPFGEYGYGEF
;
A
#
# COMPACT_ATOMS: atom_id res chain seq x y z
N MET A 1 -5.28 8.97 12.05
CA MET A 1 -4.48 7.74 11.87
C MET A 1 -3.38 7.55 12.91
N LEU A 2 -2.61 8.59 13.29
CA LEU A 2 -1.53 8.45 14.29
C LEU A 2 -1.96 7.81 15.63
N ASN A 3 -3.13 8.19 16.16
CA ASN A 3 -3.66 7.59 17.40
C ASN A 3 -3.99 6.10 17.24
N VAL A 4 -4.49 5.71 16.06
CA VAL A 4 -4.83 4.30 15.76
C VAL A 4 -3.54 3.48 15.70
N ASN A 5 -2.50 4.00 15.03
CA ASN A 5 -1.20 3.33 14.87
C ASN A 5 -0.41 3.17 16.18
N ARG A 6 -0.82 3.87 17.25
CA ARG A 6 -0.18 3.79 18.57
C ARG A 6 -1.06 3.09 19.61
N ASN A 7 -2.22 2.59 19.21
CA ASN A 7 -3.15 1.96 20.14
C ASN A 7 -2.82 0.46 20.29
N GLU A 8 -2.55 0.03 21.52
CA GLU A 8 -2.19 -1.36 21.83
C GLU A 8 -3.32 -2.37 21.53
N ASN A 9 -4.58 -1.92 21.46
CA ASN A 9 -5.73 -2.77 21.17
C ASN A 9 -6.09 -2.79 19.67
N ILE A 10 -5.31 -2.12 18.81
CA ILE A 10 -5.58 -2.04 17.38
C ILE A 10 -4.33 -2.46 16.61
N GLU A 11 -4.44 -3.57 15.87
CA GLU A 11 -3.43 -3.98 14.91
C GLU A 11 -3.78 -3.45 13.52
N ILE A 12 -2.84 -2.76 12.87
CA ILE A 12 -3.02 -2.23 11.51
C ILE A 12 -2.31 -3.16 10.52
N LEU A 13 -3.10 -3.93 9.77
CA LEU A 13 -2.63 -4.68 8.61
C LEU A 13 -2.76 -3.82 7.35
N SER A 14 -1.87 -2.84 7.21
CA SER A 14 -1.82 -1.99 6.02
C SER A 14 -1.36 -2.77 4.78
N TYR A 15 -1.75 -2.34 3.58
CA TYR A 15 -1.41 -3.03 2.32
C TYR A 15 -1.78 -4.53 2.33
N SER A 16 -2.91 -4.83 2.95
CA SER A 16 -3.44 -6.19 3.10
C SER A 16 -4.91 -6.23 2.70
N GLU A 17 -5.38 -7.38 2.24
CA GLU A 17 -6.76 -7.60 1.79
C GLU A 17 -7.35 -8.87 2.40
N VAL A 18 -8.62 -8.81 2.78
CA VAL A 18 -9.37 -10.00 3.22
C VAL A 18 -9.66 -10.87 2.01
N LYS A 19 -9.21 -12.14 2.02
CA LYS A 19 -9.46 -13.11 0.96
C LYS A 19 -10.69 -13.97 1.22
N GLU A 20 -10.86 -14.37 2.46
CA GLU A 20 -11.85 -15.38 2.84
C GLU A 20 -12.40 -15.08 4.23
N VAL A 21 -13.71 -15.29 4.39
CA VAL A 21 -14.42 -15.17 5.65
C VAL A 21 -15.30 -16.40 5.80
N GLU A 22 -15.01 -17.20 6.81
CA GLU A 22 -15.80 -18.37 7.19
C GLU A 22 -16.38 -18.20 8.59
N GLY A 23 -17.41 -18.99 8.92
CA GLY A 23 -18.00 -19.04 10.25
C GLY A 23 -19.32 -18.28 10.37
N TYR A 24 -19.63 -17.80 11.57
CA TYR A 24 -20.90 -17.16 11.90
C TYR A 24 -20.72 -16.10 13.00
N VAL A 25 -21.78 -15.35 13.30
CA VAL A 25 -21.75 -14.27 14.29
C VAL A 25 -21.14 -14.75 15.63
N GLY A 26 -20.07 -14.09 16.08
CA GLY A 26 -19.34 -14.44 17.30
C GLY A 26 -18.19 -15.43 17.11
N ASN A 27 -18.05 -16.05 15.93
CA ASN A 27 -16.96 -16.99 15.61
C ASN A 27 -16.65 -16.96 14.10
N TYR A 28 -15.97 -15.90 13.66
CA TYR A 28 -15.47 -15.79 12.29
C TYR A 28 -14.00 -16.19 12.23
N LYS A 29 -13.66 -16.90 11.16
CA LYS A 29 -12.28 -17.17 10.75
C LYS A 29 -12.01 -16.40 9.47
N ILE A 30 -11.07 -15.47 9.53
CA ILE A 30 -10.76 -14.58 8.42
C ILE A 30 -9.34 -14.87 7.95
N LYS A 31 -9.18 -15.04 6.63
CA LYS A 31 -7.88 -15.11 5.99
C LYS A 31 -7.57 -13.76 5.36
N VAL A 32 -6.46 -13.16 5.79
CA VAL A 32 -5.97 -11.88 5.30
C VAL A 32 -4.67 -12.13 4.52
N GLU A 33 -4.62 -11.66 3.27
CA GLU A 33 -3.39 -11.63 2.47
C GLU A 33 -2.69 -10.29 2.70
N MET A 34 -1.49 -10.34 3.25
CA MET A 34 -0.57 -9.20 3.31
C MET A 34 0.26 -9.16 2.03
N LYS A 35 0.10 -8.09 1.23
CA LYS A 35 0.84 -7.93 -0.01
C LYS A 35 2.29 -7.53 0.30
N PRO A 36 3.28 -8.01 -0.47
CA PRO A 36 4.67 -7.64 -0.26
C PRO A 36 4.87 -6.17 -0.66
N ARG A 37 5.39 -5.35 0.25
CA ARG A 37 5.83 -3.99 -0.05
C ARG A 37 7.18 -3.96 -0.76
N PHE A 38 7.93 -5.06 -0.66
CA PHE A 38 9.34 -5.18 -1.05
C PHE A 38 10.25 -4.22 -0.26
N VAL A 39 9.73 -3.73 0.86
CA VAL A 39 10.39 -2.85 1.82
C VAL A 39 10.04 -3.40 3.21
N THR A 40 11.02 -3.47 4.10
CA THR A 40 10.86 -3.95 5.47
C THR A 40 10.41 -2.81 6.40
N ASP A 41 10.00 -3.15 7.61
CA ASP A 41 9.61 -2.18 8.64
C ASP A 41 10.78 -1.34 9.17
N ASP A 42 12.01 -1.66 8.77
CA ASP A 42 13.21 -0.86 9.09
C ASP A 42 13.27 0.45 8.28
N CYS A 43 12.42 0.60 7.26
CA CYS A 43 12.36 1.83 6.47
C CYS A 43 11.95 3.03 7.33
N ASN A 44 12.70 4.13 7.21
CA ASN A 44 12.45 5.38 7.94
C ASN A 44 11.80 6.47 7.09
N GLY A 45 11.48 6.18 5.82
CA GLY A 45 10.84 7.13 4.93
C GLY A 45 11.72 8.27 4.40
N CYS A 46 13.06 8.11 4.37
CA CYS A 46 13.99 9.20 4.02
C CYS A 46 13.99 9.67 2.55
N SER A 47 13.32 8.97 1.64
CA SER A 47 13.20 9.27 0.19
C SER A 47 14.41 9.02 -0.72
N ALA A 48 15.59 8.66 -0.17
CA ALA A 48 16.79 8.40 -0.98
C ALA A 48 16.57 7.40 -2.14
N CYS A 49 15.78 6.35 -1.88
CA CYS A 49 15.44 5.34 -2.88
C CYS A 49 14.53 5.85 -4.01
N ALA A 50 13.65 6.81 -3.72
CA ALA A 50 12.75 7.40 -4.72
C ALA A 50 13.47 8.39 -5.62
N GLU A 51 14.42 9.16 -5.07
CA GLU A 51 15.22 10.13 -5.85
C GLU A 51 16.02 9.45 -6.98
N VAL A 52 16.58 8.27 -6.70
CA VAL A 52 17.38 7.50 -7.68
C VAL A 52 16.54 6.65 -8.63
N CYS A 53 15.24 6.47 -8.37
CA CYS A 53 14.39 5.63 -9.20
C CYS A 53 14.18 6.27 -10.59
N PRO A 54 14.51 5.59 -11.70
CA PRO A 54 14.37 6.18 -13.04
C PRO A 54 12.94 6.12 -13.59
N VAL A 55 12.07 5.31 -12.98
CA VAL A 55 10.71 5.05 -13.47
C VAL A 55 9.73 6.04 -12.84
N TYR A 56 8.90 6.62 -13.69
CA TYR A 56 7.76 7.43 -13.28
C TYR A 56 6.46 6.70 -13.61
N VAL A 57 5.50 6.77 -12.70
CA VAL A 57 4.14 6.25 -12.88
C VAL A 57 3.12 7.34 -12.52
N PRO A 58 1.92 7.32 -13.12
CA PRO A 58 0.84 8.21 -12.72
C PRO A 58 0.50 8.05 -11.23
N ASN A 59 0.26 9.17 -10.55
CA ASN A 59 -0.04 9.20 -9.14
C ASN A 59 -1.53 8.94 -8.89
N PHE A 60 -1.89 7.69 -8.58
CA PHE A 60 -3.29 7.32 -8.29
C PHE A 60 -3.93 8.15 -7.16
N PHE A 61 -3.18 8.45 -6.10
CA PHE A 61 -3.67 9.26 -4.97
C PHE A 61 -4.01 10.71 -5.38
N ASP A 62 -3.31 11.25 -6.38
CA ASP A 62 -3.58 12.58 -6.96
C ASP A 62 -4.47 12.48 -8.22
N GLU A 63 -5.33 11.46 -8.34
CA GLU A 63 -6.23 11.26 -9.50
C GLU A 63 -5.47 11.23 -10.85
N ASN A 64 -4.28 10.64 -10.85
CA ASN A 64 -3.36 10.54 -11.99
C ASN A 64 -2.87 11.89 -12.56
N LEU A 65 -3.09 13.00 -11.85
CA LEU A 65 -2.65 14.34 -12.26
C LEU A 65 -1.14 14.55 -12.01
N GLY A 66 -0.61 13.91 -10.97
CA GLY A 66 0.81 13.95 -10.62
C GLY A 66 1.58 12.75 -11.19
N ALA A 67 2.89 12.88 -11.27
CA ALA A 67 3.79 11.75 -11.47
C ALA A 67 4.44 11.39 -10.13
N ARG A 68 4.54 10.09 -9.86
CA ARG A 68 5.29 9.52 -8.72
C ARG A 68 6.32 8.51 -9.24
N LYS A 69 7.15 8.00 -8.34
CA LYS A 69 8.18 6.99 -8.67
C LYS A 69 7.60 5.58 -8.54
N ALA A 70 8.30 4.58 -9.09
CA ALA A 70 7.91 3.18 -8.90
C ALA A 70 8.13 2.68 -7.46
N ILE A 71 8.97 3.39 -6.67
CA ILE A 71 9.08 3.24 -5.23
C ILE A 71 8.67 4.55 -4.58
N ASP A 72 7.59 4.55 -3.80
CA ASP A 72 6.99 5.77 -3.24
C ASP A 72 6.31 5.57 -1.88
N ILE A 73 5.82 6.67 -1.30
CA ILE A 73 4.87 6.68 -0.20
C ILE A 73 3.59 7.33 -0.75
N ALA A 74 2.43 6.75 -0.43
CA ALA A 74 1.13 7.20 -0.94
C ALA A 74 0.89 8.72 -0.85
N PHE A 75 1.25 9.35 0.28
CA PHE A 75 1.24 10.80 0.49
C PHE A 75 2.11 11.18 1.70
N GLY A 76 2.43 12.47 1.86
CA GLY A 76 3.41 12.96 2.84
C GLY A 76 3.09 12.72 4.33
N GLN A 77 1.87 12.30 4.68
CA GLN A 77 1.45 11.98 6.05
C GLN A 77 0.86 10.57 6.14
N ALA A 78 1.23 9.68 5.22
CA ALA A 78 0.79 8.29 5.23
C ALA A 78 1.14 7.59 6.54
N VAL A 79 0.28 6.63 6.94
CA VAL A 79 0.46 5.82 8.14
C VAL A 79 0.15 4.36 7.79
N PRO A 80 1.10 3.43 7.96
CA PRO A 80 2.49 3.64 8.37
C PRO A 80 3.29 4.45 7.33
N PHE A 81 4.31 5.17 7.78
CA PHE A 81 5.16 6.01 6.92
C PHE A 81 6.29 5.16 6.31
N LEU A 82 5.90 4.20 5.48
CA LEU A 82 6.79 3.22 4.84
C LEU A 82 6.67 3.33 3.33
N TYR A 83 7.79 3.16 2.63
CA TYR A 83 7.80 3.04 1.18
C TYR A 83 7.26 1.69 0.74
N ASP A 84 6.73 1.62 -0.48
CA ASP A 84 6.43 0.37 -1.18
C ASP A 84 6.86 0.45 -2.65
N ILE A 85 7.06 -0.71 -3.27
CA ILE A 85 7.50 -0.83 -4.66
C ILE A 85 6.36 -1.37 -5.52
N ASN A 86 5.94 -0.58 -6.51
CA ASN A 86 5.06 -1.02 -7.58
C ASN A 86 5.81 -1.92 -8.56
N ARG A 87 5.72 -3.25 -8.37
CA ARG A 87 6.37 -4.24 -9.25
C ARG A 87 5.84 -4.29 -10.67
N ASN A 88 4.65 -3.78 -10.95
CA ASN A 88 4.14 -3.71 -12.32
C ASN A 88 4.87 -2.66 -13.16
N ALA A 89 5.47 -1.66 -12.51
CA ALA A 89 6.24 -0.61 -13.17
C ALA A 89 7.75 -0.71 -12.95
N CYS A 90 8.19 -1.39 -11.88
CA CYS A 90 9.60 -1.54 -11.55
C CYS A 90 10.37 -2.26 -12.68
N VAL A 91 11.49 -1.68 -13.11
CA VAL A 91 12.38 -2.26 -14.13
C VAL A 91 13.56 -3.04 -13.53
N GLU A 92 13.56 -3.28 -12.22
CA GLU A 92 14.59 -4.07 -11.51
C GLU A 92 16.03 -3.58 -11.77
N CYS A 93 16.23 -2.25 -11.85
CA CYS A 93 17.57 -1.66 -11.98
C CYS A 93 18.40 -1.68 -10.69
N PHE A 94 17.77 -2.04 -9.56
CA PHE A 94 18.36 -2.15 -8.21
C PHE A 94 19.02 -0.88 -7.62
N SER A 95 18.99 0.26 -8.30
CA SER A 95 19.57 1.52 -7.77
C SER A 95 18.97 1.96 -6.43
N CYS A 96 17.71 1.62 -6.17
CA CYS A 96 17.06 1.88 -4.88
C CYS A 96 17.71 1.10 -3.72
N ILE A 97 18.19 -0.13 -3.97
CA ILE A 97 18.88 -0.96 -2.97
C ILE A 97 20.21 -0.29 -2.60
N ASP A 98 21.00 0.10 -3.59
CA ASP A 98 22.30 0.75 -3.37
C ASP A 98 22.17 2.07 -2.62
N ALA A 99 21.08 2.80 -2.83
CA ALA A 99 20.80 4.07 -2.14
C ALA A 99 20.24 3.90 -0.71
N CYS A 100 19.80 2.70 -0.33
CA CYS A 100 19.17 2.47 0.97
C CYS A 100 20.21 2.13 2.05
N GLU A 101 20.60 3.13 2.85
CA GLU A 101 21.58 2.93 3.94
C GLU A 101 21.13 1.91 5.01
N LEU A 102 19.82 1.72 5.18
CA LEU A 102 19.25 0.80 6.16
C LEU A 102 19.09 -0.63 5.63
N ASN A 103 19.39 -0.89 4.35
CA ASN A 103 19.15 -2.17 3.70
C ASN A 103 17.69 -2.67 3.85
N ALA A 104 16.73 -1.73 3.89
CA ALA A 104 15.33 -2.02 4.13
C ALA A 104 14.59 -2.50 2.87
N ILE A 105 15.25 -2.66 1.73
CA ILE A 105 14.62 -3.06 0.47
C ILE A 105 14.89 -4.54 0.21
N ASP A 106 13.82 -5.32 0.07
CA ASP A 106 13.88 -6.77 -0.10
C ASP A 106 12.92 -7.24 -1.20
N PHE A 107 13.48 -7.53 -2.38
CA PHE A 107 12.75 -8.01 -3.56
C PHE A 107 12.31 -9.47 -3.44
N SER A 108 12.80 -10.21 -2.43
CA SER A 108 12.46 -11.61 -2.19
C SER A 108 11.18 -11.80 -1.37
N GLN A 109 10.61 -10.72 -0.83
CA GLN A 109 9.34 -10.77 -0.10
C GLN A 109 8.24 -11.42 -0.93
N LEU A 110 7.56 -12.38 -0.31
CA LEU A 110 6.37 -13.05 -0.85
C LEU A 110 5.12 -12.59 -0.09
N PRO A 111 3.93 -12.64 -0.71
CA PRO A 111 2.68 -12.47 0.00
C PRO A 111 2.59 -13.40 1.22
N LYS A 112 2.09 -12.88 2.34
CA LYS A 112 1.90 -13.64 3.58
C LYS A 112 0.42 -13.76 3.87
N GLU A 113 -0.02 -14.95 4.28
CA GLU A 113 -1.38 -15.14 4.76
C GLU A 113 -1.40 -15.18 6.29
N VAL A 114 -2.35 -14.45 6.88
CA VAL A 114 -2.60 -14.43 8.32
C VAL A 114 -4.04 -14.87 8.55
N ASN A 115 -4.22 -15.80 9.49
CA ASN A 115 -5.55 -16.22 9.93
C ASN A 115 -5.91 -15.48 11.23
N LEU A 116 -7.07 -14.86 11.25
CA LEU A 116 -7.60 -14.10 12.38
C LEU A 116 -8.93 -14.69 12.83
N ASP A 117 -9.05 -14.96 14.12
CA ASP A 117 -10.31 -15.34 14.76
C ASP A 117 -10.98 -14.09 15.35
N VAL A 118 -12.17 -13.70 14.88
CA VAL A 118 -12.87 -12.49 15.34
C VAL A 118 -14.35 -12.74 15.62
N GLY A 119 -14.92 -11.97 16.55
CA GLY A 119 -16.34 -12.08 16.90
C GLY A 119 -17.28 -11.27 15.99
N SER A 120 -16.77 -10.16 15.43
CA SER A 120 -17.56 -9.18 14.68
C SER A 120 -16.75 -8.58 13.54
N ILE A 121 -17.42 -8.21 12.46
CA ILE A 121 -16.82 -7.58 11.27
C ILE A 121 -17.56 -6.26 11.00
N ILE A 122 -16.80 -5.20 10.74
CA ILE A 122 -17.33 -3.88 10.35
C ILE A 122 -16.81 -3.59 8.94
N ILE A 123 -17.71 -3.37 7.99
CA ILE A 123 -17.35 -3.02 6.61
C ILE A 123 -17.35 -1.50 6.47
N ALA A 124 -16.19 -0.95 6.10
CA ALA A 124 -15.98 0.49 5.92
C ALA A 124 -15.03 0.75 4.73
N THR A 125 -15.26 0.09 3.60
CA THR A 125 -14.39 0.13 2.41
C THR A 125 -14.52 1.41 1.58
N GLY A 126 -15.40 2.34 1.96
CA GLY A 126 -15.54 3.63 1.28
C GLY A 126 -16.36 3.57 0.00
N TRP A 127 -15.98 4.40 -0.97
CA TRP A 127 -16.65 4.65 -2.25
C TRP A 127 -15.64 5.17 -3.27
N ASP A 128 -15.96 5.09 -4.56
CA ASP A 128 -15.13 5.58 -5.67
C ASP A 128 -15.79 6.78 -6.38
N MET A 129 -14.97 7.64 -6.99
CA MET A 129 -15.44 8.78 -7.79
C MET A 129 -16.19 8.32 -9.04
N TYR A 130 -17.27 9.03 -9.37
CA TYR A 130 -17.95 8.82 -10.64
C TYR A 130 -17.13 9.42 -11.78
N GLU A 131 -16.82 8.61 -12.80
CA GLU A 131 -16.22 9.08 -14.06
C GLU A 131 -17.34 9.51 -15.04
N PRO A 132 -17.45 10.82 -15.35
CA PRO A 132 -18.46 11.29 -16.29
C PRO A 132 -18.22 10.73 -17.70
N PHE A 133 -19.30 10.45 -18.42
CA PHE A 133 -19.26 10.03 -19.81
C PHE A 133 -20.34 10.73 -20.62
N GLY A 134 -20.16 10.81 -21.94
CA GLY A 134 -21.13 11.42 -22.86
C GLY A 134 -20.90 12.92 -23.10
N GLU A 135 -21.95 13.72 -23.02
CA GLU A 135 -22.00 15.10 -23.55
C GLU A 135 -21.04 16.10 -22.88
N TYR A 136 -20.43 15.73 -21.74
CA TYR A 136 -19.50 16.59 -21.01
C TYR A 136 -18.03 16.45 -21.43
N GLY A 137 -17.71 15.49 -22.30
CA GLY A 137 -16.38 15.43 -22.93
C GLY A 137 -15.21 15.06 -22.00
N TYR A 138 -15.49 14.45 -20.86
CA TYR A 138 -14.48 14.06 -19.87
C TYR A 138 -13.47 13.06 -20.49
N GLY A 139 -12.18 13.42 -20.46
CA GLY A 139 -11.10 12.63 -21.05
C GLY A 139 -10.92 12.78 -22.56
N GLU A 140 -11.80 13.50 -23.27
CA GLU A 140 -11.72 13.72 -24.72
C GLU A 140 -11.26 15.14 -25.11
N PHE A 141 -11.58 16.16 -24.31
CA PHE A 141 -11.27 17.57 -24.57
C PHE A 141 -10.44 18.23 -23.48
#